data_AF-A0A9D5K604-F1
#
_entry.id   AF-A0A9D5K604-F1
#
_cell.length_a   1.000
_cell.length_b   1.000
_cell.length_c   1.000
_cell.angle_alpha   90.00
_cell.angle_beta   90.00
_cell.angle_gamma   90.00
#
_symmetry.space_group_name_H-M   'P 1'
#
loop_
_entity.id
_entity.type
_entity.pdbx_description
1 polymer ?
#
loop_
_entity_poly.entity_id
_entity_poly.type
_entity_poly.pdbx_seq_one_letter_code
_entity_poly.pdbx_strand_id
1 'polypeptide(L)'
;MAQIPFARAFSVGVCAMVCLSTQAWGAEEEDRIQDKNVTIISAKSTADGKSQVHKEIVEECIVSIPDASDLAATTNAHTRYLKDINGEAGDDRYVKTYTAAVTINYLIRQKELLIITTNSVAGREPVIKEVERTVKKSETIVSDPEDGDLFAGNSPRRYYYGTKEAAEKDARARALIWLKQHRDVICP
;
A
#
# COMPACT_ATOMS: atom_id res chain seq x y z
N MET A 1 -59.49 7.62 -13.65
CA MET A 1 -59.71 6.16 -13.80
C MET A 1 -59.40 5.78 -15.23
N ALA A 2 -58.33 5.00 -15.46
CA ALA A 2 -58.21 4.02 -16.56
C ALA A 2 -56.83 3.35 -16.46
N GLN A 3 -56.83 2.11 -15.97
CA GLN A 3 -55.72 1.18 -16.02
C GLN A 3 -55.68 0.52 -17.40
N ILE A 4 -54.49 0.27 -17.94
CA ILE A 4 -54.28 -0.73 -19.00
C ILE A 4 -53.04 -1.56 -18.62
N PRO A 5 -53.19 -2.85 -18.30
CA PRO A 5 -52.09 -3.78 -18.14
C PRO A 5 -51.85 -4.56 -19.44
N PHE A 6 -50.59 -4.76 -19.81
CA PHE A 6 -50.21 -5.76 -20.82
C PHE A 6 -49.28 -6.80 -20.19
N ALA A 7 -49.80 -8.02 -20.12
CA ALA A 7 -49.10 -9.25 -19.79
C ALA A 7 -48.80 -10.04 -21.07
N ARG A 8 -47.71 -10.82 -21.07
CA ARG A 8 -47.45 -12.13 -21.74
C ARG A 8 -45.92 -12.36 -21.69
N ALA A 9 -45.33 -13.33 -20.99
CA ALA A 9 -45.49 -14.79 -20.93
C ALA A 9 -44.81 -15.55 -22.09
N PHE A 10 -44.12 -16.65 -21.72
CA PHE A 10 -43.46 -17.72 -22.50
C PHE A 10 -42.06 -17.40 -23.09
N SER A 11 -41.08 -18.32 -23.14
CA SER A 11 -41.12 -19.79 -23.12
C SER A 11 -39.90 -20.45 -22.48
N VAL A 12 -40.12 -21.68 -22.03
CA VAL A 12 -39.18 -22.68 -21.53
C VAL A 12 -38.31 -23.22 -22.68
N GLY A 13 -37.04 -23.54 -22.38
CA GLY A 13 -36.12 -24.23 -23.28
C GLY A 13 -35.16 -25.14 -22.50
N VAL A 14 -35.62 -26.34 -22.18
CA VAL A 14 -34.82 -27.49 -21.71
C VAL A 14 -34.09 -28.10 -22.91
N CYS A 15 -32.79 -28.39 -22.80
CA CYS A 15 -32.17 -29.42 -23.66
C CYS A 15 -30.93 -30.08 -23.02
N ALA A 16 -31.12 -31.37 -22.72
CA ALA A 16 -30.21 -32.50 -22.88
C ALA A 16 -28.79 -32.52 -22.26
N MET A 17 -28.75 -33.30 -21.19
CA MET A 17 -27.73 -34.26 -20.72
C MET A 17 -27.10 -35.14 -21.84
N VAL A 18 -25.93 -35.76 -21.55
CA VAL A 18 -25.18 -36.87 -22.24
C VAL A 18 -23.73 -36.40 -22.55
N CYS A 19 -22.60 -37.04 -22.21
CA CYS A 19 -22.30 -38.39 -21.73
C CYS A 19 -20.96 -38.43 -20.96
N LEU A 20 -20.81 -39.47 -20.13
CA LEU A 20 -19.61 -39.93 -19.44
C LEU A 20 -18.43 -40.23 -20.39
N SER A 21 -17.21 -39.92 -19.93
CA SER A 21 -16.01 -40.72 -20.20
C SER A 21 -15.11 -40.76 -18.96
N THR A 22 -15.09 -41.91 -18.30
CA THR A 22 -14.05 -42.34 -17.36
C THR A 22 -12.76 -42.63 -18.12
N GLN A 23 -11.67 -41.96 -17.74
CA GLN A 23 -10.30 -42.47 -17.89
C GLN A 23 -9.55 -42.26 -16.58
N ALA A 24 -8.73 -43.26 -16.27
CA ALA A 24 -8.07 -43.50 -15.00
C ALA A 24 -6.62 -42.97 -14.99
N TRP A 25 -6.14 -42.74 -13.77
CA TRP A 25 -4.74 -42.78 -13.30
C TRP A 25 -3.77 -41.65 -13.69
N GLY A 26 -3.24 -41.00 -12.66
CA GLY A 26 -2.01 -40.21 -12.67
C GLY A 26 -2.00 -39.08 -11.63
N ALA A 27 -0.82 -38.81 -11.07
CA ALA A 27 -0.45 -37.77 -10.08
C ALA A 27 -0.79 -38.10 -8.61
N GLU A 28 0.10 -38.72 -7.82
CA GLU A 28 1.33 -38.15 -7.22
C GLU A 28 1.09 -36.87 -6.41
N GLU A 29 1.08 -37.07 -5.09
CA GLU A 29 1.70 -36.26 -4.04
C GLU A 29 2.17 -34.85 -4.48
N GLU A 30 1.34 -33.84 -4.21
CA GLU A 30 1.81 -32.45 -4.06
C GLU A 30 1.62 -32.02 -2.61
N ASP A 31 2.75 -32.10 -1.91
CA ASP A 31 3.04 -31.39 -0.67
C ASP A 31 2.60 -29.93 -0.80
N ARG A 32 1.63 -29.52 0.01
CA ARG A 32 1.12 -28.16 0.08
C ARG A 32 2.19 -27.27 0.72
N ILE A 33 3.21 -26.91 -0.06
CA ILE A 33 4.05 -25.76 0.25
C ILE A 33 3.17 -24.53 0.05
N GLN A 34 2.72 -23.96 1.17
CA GLN A 34 2.14 -22.64 1.17
C GLN A 34 3.20 -21.66 0.68
N ASP A 35 3.03 -21.15 -0.54
CA ASP A 35 3.82 -20.06 -1.10
C ASP A 35 3.64 -18.81 -0.21
N LYS A 36 4.51 -18.69 0.79
CA LYS A 36 4.76 -17.41 1.44
C LYS A 36 5.48 -16.56 0.40
N ASN A 37 4.82 -15.48 -0.01
CA ASN A 37 5.36 -14.47 -0.89
C ASN A 37 6.50 -13.72 -0.16
N VAL A 38 7.69 -14.33 -0.11
CA VAL A 38 8.88 -13.74 0.52
C VAL A 38 9.51 -12.78 -0.47
N THR A 39 9.41 -11.48 -0.20
CA THR A 39 10.12 -10.46 -0.98
C THR A 39 11.60 -10.50 -0.58
N ILE A 40 12.43 -11.11 -1.43
CA ILE A 40 13.87 -11.27 -1.19
C ILE A 40 14.59 -9.92 -1.35
N ILE A 41 14.87 -9.23 -0.24
CA ILE A 41 15.76 -8.06 -0.24
C ILE A 41 17.18 -8.52 0.14
N SER A 42 17.98 -8.85 -0.87
CA SER A 42 19.36 -9.32 -0.70
C SER A 42 20.33 -8.18 -0.38
N ALA A 43 20.84 -8.10 0.86
CA ALA A 43 21.97 -7.22 1.21
C ALA A 43 23.24 -8.05 1.46
N LYS A 44 24.21 -8.00 0.54
CA LYS A 44 25.53 -8.64 0.70
C LYS A 44 26.47 -7.72 1.48
N SER A 45 26.98 -8.16 2.62
CA SER A 45 28.04 -7.48 3.37
C SER A 45 29.25 -8.39 3.51
N THR A 46 30.42 -7.94 3.04
CA THR A 46 31.70 -8.66 3.11
C THR A 46 32.65 -7.92 4.04
N ALA A 47 32.78 -8.38 5.28
CA ALA A 47 33.70 -7.79 6.27
C ALA A 47 35.14 -8.35 6.18
N ASP A 48 35.32 -9.61 5.76
CA ASP A 48 36.64 -10.30 5.83
C ASP A 48 37.17 -10.80 4.48
N GLY A 49 36.50 -10.49 3.36
CA GLY A 49 36.86 -10.96 2.01
C GLY A 49 36.78 -12.47 1.76
N LYS A 50 36.65 -13.30 2.80
CA LYS A 50 36.58 -14.78 2.75
C LYS A 50 35.25 -15.37 3.18
N SER A 51 34.37 -14.55 3.74
CA SER A 51 33.03 -14.95 4.20
C SER A 51 31.98 -14.08 3.54
N GLN A 52 30.90 -14.69 3.07
CA GLN A 52 29.73 -14.00 2.54
C GLN A 52 28.59 -14.13 3.54
N VAL A 53 27.99 -12.99 3.91
CA VAL A 53 26.78 -12.95 4.72
C VAL A 53 25.62 -12.63 3.80
N HIS A 54 24.70 -13.57 3.67
CA HIS A 54 23.41 -13.37 3.04
C HIS A 54 22.34 -13.13 4.12
N LYS A 55 21.44 -12.20 3.86
CA LYS A 55 20.35 -11.83 4.77
C LYS A 55 19.04 -12.03 4.05
N GLU A 56 18.11 -12.72 4.70
CA GLU A 56 16.77 -12.96 4.20
C GLU A 56 15.76 -12.61 5.30
N ILE A 57 14.74 -11.82 4.97
CA ILE A 57 13.67 -11.45 5.93
C ILE A 57 12.60 -12.54 5.84
N VAL A 58 12.40 -13.27 6.93
CA VAL A 58 11.44 -14.39 6.99
C VAL A 58 10.07 -13.90 7.48
N GLU A 59 10.07 -12.99 8.45
CA GLU A 59 8.85 -12.45 9.04
C GLU A 59 9.02 -10.95 9.28
N GLU A 60 7.99 -10.19 8.93
CA GLU A 60 7.88 -8.75 9.19
C GLU A 60 6.51 -8.48 9.81
N CYS A 61 6.48 -7.86 11.00
CA CYS A 61 5.24 -7.38 11.61
C CYS A 61 5.44 -6.05 12.32
N ILE A 62 4.37 -5.28 12.45
CA ILE A 62 4.39 -3.96 13.09
C ILE A 62 4.23 -4.14 14.61
N VAL A 63 5.17 -3.65 15.40
CA VAL A 63 5.14 -3.74 16.88
C VAL A 63 4.19 -2.70 17.46
N SER A 64 4.23 -1.48 16.93
CA SER A 64 3.44 -0.37 17.47
C SER A 64 3.14 0.63 16.37
N ILE A 65 1.87 1.03 16.30
CA ILE A 65 1.35 2.08 15.44
C ILE A 65 0.93 3.24 16.36
N PRO A 66 1.18 4.52 16.00
CA PRO A 66 0.72 5.65 16.80
C PRO A 66 -0.80 5.77 16.80
N ASP A 67 -1.35 6.36 17.86
CA ASP A 67 -2.78 6.62 17.95
C ASP A 67 -3.23 7.71 16.98
N ALA A 68 -4.48 7.62 16.55
CA ALA A 68 -5.11 8.59 15.64
C ALA A 68 -5.07 10.03 16.16
N SER A 69 -5.13 10.22 17.48
CA SER A 69 -5.06 11.52 18.15
C SER A 69 -3.69 12.18 18.05
N ASP A 70 -2.64 11.37 17.88
CA ASP A 70 -1.24 11.82 17.94
C ASP A 70 -0.73 12.23 16.55
N LEU A 71 -1.54 12.03 15.52
CA LEU A 71 -1.22 12.40 14.14
C LEU A 71 -1.27 13.92 13.96
N ALA A 72 -0.09 14.54 14.00
CA ALA A 72 0.10 15.93 13.59
C ALA A 72 0.27 16.04 12.07
N ALA A 73 -0.45 16.99 11.47
CA ALA A 73 -0.24 17.37 10.09
C ALA A 73 0.69 18.59 10.03
N THR A 74 1.65 18.56 9.12
CA THR A 74 2.51 19.69 8.79
C THR A 74 2.04 20.30 7.49
N THR A 75 1.72 21.60 7.51
CA THR A 75 1.16 22.29 6.35
C THR A 75 2.15 23.24 5.72
N ASN A 76 2.27 23.16 4.41
CA ASN A 76 3.03 24.07 3.57
C ASN A 76 2.07 24.95 2.76
N ALA A 77 2.40 26.23 2.67
CA ALA A 77 1.67 27.19 1.86
C ALA A 77 2.51 27.60 0.65
N HIS A 78 1.88 27.63 -0.52
CA HIS A 78 2.50 28.05 -1.77
C HIS A 78 1.65 29.11 -2.43
N THR A 79 2.26 30.22 -2.81
CA THR A 79 1.60 31.21 -3.67
C THR A 79 1.68 30.74 -5.11
N ARG A 80 0.53 30.58 -5.78
CA ARG A 80 0.43 30.16 -7.19
C ARG A 80 -0.41 31.18 -7.96
N TYR A 81 0.00 31.47 -9.18
CA TYR A 81 -0.86 32.19 -10.12
C TYR A 81 -1.79 31.19 -10.77
N LEU A 82 -3.10 31.34 -10.57
CA LEU A 82 -4.11 30.50 -11.17
C LEU A 82 -4.94 31.32 -12.15
N LYS A 83 -5.40 30.65 -13.20
CA LYS A 83 -6.24 31.23 -14.25
C LYS A 83 -7.60 30.57 -14.28
N ASP A 84 -8.61 31.35 -14.63
CA ASP A 84 -10.00 30.92 -14.70
C ASP A 84 -10.41 30.15 -13.42
N ILE A 85 -10.17 30.76 -12.26
CA ILE A 85 -10.40 30.13 -10.95
C ILE A 85 -11.87 29.73 -10.82
N ASN A 86 -12.12 28.49 -10.43
CA ASN A 86 -13.46 27.90 -10.30
C ASN A 86 -14.32 28.01 -11.58
N GLY A 87 -13.67 28.13 -12.75
CA GLY A 87 -14.35 28.25 -14.05
C GLY A 87 -14.85 29.66 -14.37
N GLU A 88 -14.53 30.66 -13.55
CA GLU A 88 -14.86 32.06 -13.83
C GLU A 88 -13.89 32.64 -14.86
N ALA A 89 -14.38 32.87 -16.08
CA ALA A 89 -13.55 33.35 -17.19
C ALA A 89 -12.91 34.70 -16.86
N GLY A 90 -11.58 34.74 -16.84
CA GLY A 90 -10.80 35.94 -16.53
C GLY A 90 -10.57 36.21 -15.03
N ASP A 91 -11.03 35.35 -14.10
CA ASP A 91 -10.55 35.39 -12.70
C ASP A 91 -9.14 34.80 -12.62
N ASP A 92 -8.17 35.63 -12.99
CA ASP A 92 -6.76 35.31 -12.99
C ASP A 92 -6.05 36.07 -11.86
N ARG A 93 -5.52 35.35 -10.86
CA ARG A 93 -4.84 35.97 -9.72
C ARG A 93 -3.87 35.05 -9.01
N TYR A 94 -2.97 35.68 -8.24
CA TYR A 94 -2.15 34.97 -7.27
C TYR A 94 -2.99 34.58 -6.05
N VAL A 95 -3.02 33.29 -5.76
CA VAL A 95 -3.73 32.70 -4.62
C VAL A 95 -2.79 31.86 -3.79
N LYS A 96 -3.08 31.78 -2.49
CA LYS A 96 -2.37 30.86 -1.59
C LYS A 96 -3.03 29.50 -1.69
N THR A 97 -2.24 28.51 -2.05
CA THR A 97 -2.60 27.09 -2.07
C THR A 97 -1.91 26.38 -0.93
N TYR A 98 -2.55 25.37 -0.35
CA TYR A 98 -2.04 24.63 0.79
C TYR A 98 -1.83 23.16 0.44
N THR A 99 -0.80 22.57 1.02
CA THR A 99 -0.55 21.12 1.03
C THR A 99 -0.20 20.70 2.44
N ALA A 100 -0.74 19.58 2.91
CA ALA A 100 -0.43 19.05 4.23
C ALA A 100 0.19 17.66 4.13
N ALA A 101 1.02 17.31 5.09
CA ALA A 101 1.62 15.99 5.20
C ALA A 101 1.55 15.50 6.65
N VAL A 102 1.22 14.22 6.84
CA VAL A 102 1.27 13.52 8.12
C VAL A 102 2.38 12.49 8.05
N THR A 103 3.31 12.55 9.00
CA THR A 103 4.37 11.54 9.13
C THR A 103 4.02 10.56 10.23
N ILE A 104 3.84 9.30 9.85
CA ILE A 104 3.55 8.19 10.76
C ILE A 104 4.87 7.50 11.08
N ASN A 105 5.29 7.54 12.34
CA ASN A 105 6.47 6.82 12.82
C ASN A 105 6.03 5.53 13.51
N TYR A 106 6.59 4.39 13.12
CA TYR A 106 6.20 3.10 13.65
C TYR A 106 7.41 2.15 13.78
N LEU A 107 7.23 1.12 14.60
CA LEU A 107 8.24 0.11 14.87
C LEU A 107 7.87 -1.19 14.17
N ILE A 108 8.85 -1.81 13.52
CA ILE A 108 8.70 -3.10 12.85
C ILE A 108 9.64 -4.09 13.49
N ARG A 109 9.13 -5.27 13.83
CA ARG A 109 9.93 -6.43 14.21
C ARG A 109 10.20 -7.23 12.94
N GLN A 110 11.48 -7.42 12.64
CA GLN A 110 11.96 -8.22 11.52
C GLN A 110 12.69 -9.44 12.07
N LYS A 111 12.29 -10.63 11.61
CA LYS A 111 13.03 -11.87 11.82
C LYS A 111 13.83 -12.17 10.55
N GLU A 112 15.16 -12.16 10.69
CA GLU A 112 16.10 -12.35 9.60
C GLU A 112 16.82 -13.70 9.74
N LEU A 113 16.96 -14.42 8.63
CA LEU A 113 17.91 -15.51 8.48
C LEU A 113 19.23 -14.97 7.94
N LEU A 114 20.28 -15.11 8.73
CA LEU A 114 21.65 -14.86 8.33
C LEU A 114 22.28 -16.17 7.87
N ILE A 115 22.54 -16.27 6.57
CA ILE A 115 23.27 -17.40 5.99
C ILE A 115 24.72 -16.97 5.80
N ILE A 116 25.62 -17.56 6.59
CA ILE A 116 27.04 -17.25 6.58
C ILE A 116 27.76 -18.38 5.86
N THR A 117 28.28 -18.10 4.67
CA THR A 117 29.15 -19.02 3.91
C THR A 117 30.60 -18.57 4.06
N THR A 118 31.51 -19.52 4.24
CA THR A 118 32.96 -19.24 4.29
C THR A 118 33.67 -20.00 3.19
N ASN A 119 34.41 -19.28 2.36
CA ASN A 119 35.20 -19.86 1.27
C ASN A 119 36.57 -20.36 1.75
N SER A 120 36.88 -20.16 3.04
CA SER A 120 38.20 -20.45 3.62
C SER A 120 38.46 -21.93 3.85
N VAL A 121 37.40 -22.75 3.94
CA VAL A 121 37.48 -24.19 4.23
C VAL A 121 36.51 -24.92 3.29
N ALA A 122 37.05 -25.67 2.34
CA ALA A 122 36.25 -26.47 1.42
C ALA A 122 35.44 -27.51 2.20
N GLY A 123 34.15 -27.65 1.86
CA GLY A 123 33.24 -28.62 2.48
C GLY A 123 32.61 -28.20 3.81
N ARG A 124 32.82 -26.95 4.28
CA ARG A 124 32.13 -26.45 5.47
C ARG A 124 30.71 -26.02 5.12
N GLU A 125 29.74 -26.58 5.84
CA GLU A 125 28.33 -26.23 5.68
C GLU A 125 28.05 -24.76 6.06
N PRO A 126 27.09 -24.09 5.39
CA PRO A 126 26.67 -22.74 5.73
C PRO A 126 26.12 -22.68 7.15
N VAL A 127 26.53 -21.67 7.91
CA VAL A 127 25.97 -21.41 9.24
C VAL A 127 24.75 -20.51 9.07
N ILE A 128 23.58 -21.06 9.38
CA ILE A 128 22.31 -20.33 9.37
C ILE A 128 22.02 -19.85 10.80
N LYS A 129 21.77 -18.55 10.96
CA LYS A 129 21.38 -17.95 12.25
C LYS A 129 20.12 -17.13 12.10
N GLU A 130 19.17 -17.34 13.00
CA GLU A 130 18.01 -16.47 13.14
C GLU A 130 18.38 -15.27 14.02
N VAL A 131 18.04 -14.07 13.54
CA VAL A 131 18.24 -12.82 14.27
C VAL A 131 16.96 -12.01 14.22
N GLU A 132 16.48 -11.61 15.39
CA GLU A 132 15.36 -10.68 15.50
C GLU A 132 15.89 -9.27 15.75
N ARG A 133 15.31 -8.30 15.04
CA ARG A 133 15.59 -6.89 15.28
C ARG A 133 14.34 -6.04 15.19
N THR A 134 14.36 -4.93 15.91
CA THR A 134 13.32 -3.90 15.81
C THR A 134 13.87 -2.72 15.03
N VAL A 135 13.16 -2.31 13.98
CA VAL A 135 13.54 -1.22 13.08
C VAL A 135 12.49 -0.13 13.14
N LYS A 136 12.93 1.13 13.24
CA LYS A 136 12.07 2.30 13.09
C LYS A 136 11.83 2.55 11.60
N LYS A 137 10.57 2.57 11.16
CA LYS A 137 10.17 3.05 9.82
C LYS A 137 9.27 4.28 9.98
N SER A 138 9.22 5.08 8.93
CA SER A 138 8.37 6.27 8.85
C SER A 138 7.69 6.31 7.50
N GLU A 139 6.38 6.53 7.49
CA GLU A 139 5.59 6.73 6.27
C GLU A 139 5.08 8.17 6.23
N THR A 140 5.17 8.82 5.07
CA THR A 140 4.67 10.19 4.91
C THR A 140 3.48 10.21 3.96
N ILE A 141 2.34 10.62 4.48
CA ILE A 141 1.08 10.67 3.75
C ILE A 141 0.76 12.14 3.48
N VAL A 142 0.59 12.47 2.21
CA VAL A 142 0.39 13.85 1.75
C VAL A 142 -1.07 14.03 1.33
N SER A 143 -1.60 15.23 1.57
CA SER A 143 -2.90 15.65 1.08
C SER A 143 -2.92 15.63 -0.45
N ASP A 144 -4.00 15.19 -1.04
CA ASP A 144 -4.14 15.14 -2.50
C ASP A 144 -4.80 16.41 -3.02
N PRO A 145 -4.14 17.16 -3.90
CA PRO A 145 -4.71 18.36 -4.47
C PRO A 145 -6.03 18.12 -5.20
N GLU A 146 -6.28 16.92 -5.75
CA GLU A 146 -7.51 16.58 -6.48
C GLU A 146 -8.77 16.62 -5.60
N ASP A 147 -8.64 16.47 -4.29
CA ASP A 147 -9.72 16.62 -3.31
C ASP A 147 -9.89 18.07 -2.81
N GLY A 148 -9.19 19.01 -3.45
CA GLY A 148 -9.17 20.43 -3.11
C GLY A 148 -10.45 21.20 -3.48
N ASP A 149 -10.67 22.33 -2.80
CA ASP A 149 -11.82 23.22 -2.97
C ASP A 149 -11.64 24.29 -4.07
N LEU A 150 -10.41 24.47 -4.55
CA LEU A 150 -10.07 25.50 -5.52
C LEU A 150 -9.65 24.88 -6.86
N PHE A 151 -10.36 25.17 -7.94
CA PHE A 151 -10.04 24.65 -9.27
C PHE A 151 -9.37 25.71 -10.16
N ALA A 152 -8.29 25.34 -10.86
CA ALA A 152 -7.70 26.18 -11.91
C ALA A 152 -8.18 25.73 -13.30
N GLY A 153 -8.95 26.56 -14.00
CA GLY A 153 -9.54 26.20 -15.30
C GLY A 153 -8.52 26.10 -16.44
N ASN A 154 -7.44 26.88 -16.38
CA ASN A 154 -6.48 27.00 -17.49
C ASN A 154 -5.02 26.88 -17.03
N SER A 155 -4.54 25.63 -17.10
CA SER A 155 -3.16 25.15 -17.04
C SER A 155 -2.34 25.43 -15.76
N PRO A 156 -2.05 24.40 -14.95
CA PRO A 156 -2.54 23.03 -15.05
C PRO A 156 -3.98 22.93 -14.50
N ARG A 157 -4.87 22.26 -15.25
CA ARG A 157 -6.23 21.92 -14.80
C ARG A 157 -6.15 20.99 -13.60
N ARG A 158 -6.16 21.57 -12.41
CA ARG A 158 -5.96 20.87 -11.15
C ARG A 158 -6.73 21.56 -10.06
N TYR A 159 -7.04 20.78 -9.04
CA TYR A 159 -7.54 21.27 -7.79
C TYR A 159 -6.39 21.61 -6.83
N TYR A 160 -6.71 22.45 -5.86
CA TYR A 160 -5.83 22.90 -4.80
C TYR A 160 -6.66 23.10 -3.53
N TYR A 161 -6.04 23.01 -2.37
CA TYR A 161 -6.65 23.49 -1.14
C TYR A 161 -6.50 24.99 -1.01
N GLY A 162 -7.62 25.71 -0.90
CA GLY A 162 -7.69 27.13 -0.60
C GLY A 162 -7.53 27.46 0.88
N THR A 163 -7.64 26.46 1.76
CA THR A 163 -7.48 26.60 3.21
C THR A 163 -6.51 25.59 3.79
N LYS A 164 -5.86 25.96 4.89
CA LYS A 164 -4.94 25.08 5.63
C LYS A 164 -5.70 23.89 6.24
N GLU A 165 -6.86 24.17 6.81
CA GLU A 165 -7.67 23.21 7.55
C GLU A 165 -8.19 22.09 6.65
N ALA A 166 -8.57 22.41 5.40
CA ALA A 166 -9.00 21.41 4.42
C ALA A 166 -7.86 20.45 4.05
N ALA A 167 -6.67 20.98 3.75
CA ALA A 167 -5.50 20.16 3.45
C ALA A 167 -5.12 19.24 4.62
N GLU A 168 -5.10 19.76 5.85
CA GLU A 168 -4.80 18.97 7.05
C GLU A 168 -5.83 17.87 7.30
N LYS A 169 -7.11 18.18 7.08
CA LYS A 169 -8.20 17.21 7.24
C LYS A 169 -8.05 16.06 6.25
N ASP A 170 -7.73 16.34 5.00
CA ASP A 170 -7.49 15.30 3.99
C ASP A 170 -6.27 14.44 4.33
N ALA A 171 -5.12 15.06 4.61
CA ALA A 171 -3.90 14.32 4.99
C ALA A 171 -4.13 13.42 6.21
N ARG A 172 -4.86 13.90 7.22
CA ARG A 172 -5.25 13.09 8.38
C ARG A 172 -6.22 11.98 8.01
N ALA A 173 -7.24 12.24 7.19
CA ALA A 173 -8.18 11.21 6.77
C ALA A 173 -7.47 10.07 6.03
N ARG A 174 -6.54 10.40 5.13
CA ARG A 174 -5.69 9.44 4.42
C ARG A 174 -4.78 8.68 5.37
N ALA A 175 -4.17 9.36 6.34
CA ALA A 175 -3.39 8.72 7.39
C ALA A 175 -4.22 7.72 8.22
N LEU A 176 -5.45 8.08 8.60
CA LEU A 176 -6.35 7.17 9.31
C LEU A 176 -6.71 5.93 8.48
N ILE A 177 -6.89 6.07 7.17
CA ILE A 177 -7.14 4.94 6.27
C ILE A 177 -5.92 4.02 6.26
N TRP A 178 -4.72 4.59 6.13
CA TRP A 178 -3.47 3.82 6.19
C TRP A 178 -3.32 3.07 7.51
N LEU A 179 -3.59 3.73 8.65
CA LEU A 179 -3.55 3.09 9.97
C LEU A 179 -4.53 1.91 10.05
N LYS A 180 -5.74 2.06 9.50
CA LYS A 180 -6.74 0.98 9.48
C LYS A 180 -6.28 -0.21 8.62
N GLN A 181 -5.71 0.04 7.45
CA GLN A 181 -5.22 -1.01 6.54
C GLN A 181 -4.06 -1.81 7.15
N HIS A 182 -3.25 -1.18 8.00
CA HIS A 182 -2.07 -1.82 8.60
C HIS A 182 -2.35 -2.45 9.97
N ARG A 183 -3.60 -2.42 10.47
CA ARG A 183 -3.96 -3.07 11.75
C ARG A 183 -3.77 -4.58 11.71
N ASP A 184 -3.98 -5.21 10.57
CA ASP A 184 -3.91 -6.67 10.44
C ASP A 184 -2.46 -7.18 10.38
N VAL A 185 -1.48 -6.29 10.19
CA VAL A 185 -0.04 -6.60 10.13
C VAL A 185 0.64 -6.33 11.49
N ILE A 186 -0.14 -6.02 12.52
CA ILE A 186 0.36 -5.86 13.89
C ILE A 186 0.81 -7.23 14.40
N CYS A 187 1.97 -7.25 15.06
CA CYS A 187 2.49 -8.45 15.69
C CYS A 187 1.47 -9.04 16.69
N PRO A 188 1.23 -10.36 16.65
CA PRO A 188 0.34 -11.03 17.61
C PRO A 188 0.88 -10.95 19.06
#